data_AF-A0A1G0N089-F1
#
_entry.id   AF-A0A1G0N089-F1
#
_cell.length_a   1.000
_cell.length_b   1.000
_cell.length_c   1.000
_cell.angle_alpha   90.00
_cell.angle_beta   90.00
_cell.angle_gamma   90.00
#
_symmetry.space_group_name_H-M   'P 1'
#
loop_
_entity.id
_entity.type
_entity.pdbx_description
1 polymer ?
#
loop_
_entity_poly.entity_id
_entity_poly.type
_entity_poly.pdbx_seq_one_letter_code
_entity_poly.pdbx_strand_id
1 'polypeptide(L)'
;MDVKDRNRLKKIIKLSHERYLASLTAEQLILVNLENRFSRIRKDVSDQLRKEYGSENSVKLIPRLSQNVFGLHEDMIRLSLPLYEFEKEIEVINNYIIEFLERKRKSKYSGECQYYGETLLNIYLDIFISLTCPGTLRNIEHKPGYLVNPKSGQLLELDISLEDFKLAFEFQGETHYTDEKDMEKDSFKLEQCARNKVILIPVNIFQLNSVTLMELIVNSIKDAIAIHSKIAGESIADQGPIPQTHHRLMSFKKACQRIYLAKLIFSKCLIWIDEYALRFVDTQRSRNPISSSSEAPRLVKINSDMDIEYIYRRLKMV
;
A
#
# COMPACT_ATOMS: atom_id res chain seq x y z
N MET A 1 0.22 24.82 -11.17
CA MET A 1 -0.58 25.75 -10.34
C MET A 1 0.11 27.10 -10.30
N ASP A 2 -0.61 28.19 -10.56
CA ASP A 2 -0.02 29.54 -10.58
C ASP A 2 0.22 30.09 -9.15
N VAL A 3 0.78 31.29 -9.03
CA VAL A 3 1.04 31.93 -7.71
C VAL A 3 -0.26 32.26 -6.97
N LYS A 4 -1.30 32.71 -7.69
CA LYS A 4 -2.56 33.19 -7.13
C LYS A 4 -3.33 32.04 -6.48
N ASP A 5 -3.44 30.91 -7.17
CA ASP A 5 -4.09 29.70 -6.69
C ASP A 5 -3.36 29.11 -5.47
N ARG A 6 -2.03 29.09 -5.49
CA ARG A 6 -1.23 28.66 -4.34
C ARG A 6 -1.50 29.50 -3.11
N ASN A 7 -1.52 30.82 -3.26
CA ASN A 7 -1.77 31.73 -2.14
C ASN A 7 -3.20 31.60 -1.61
N ARG A 8 -4.18 31.44 -2.52
CA ARG A 8 -5.58 31.17 -2.16
C ARG A 8 -5.69 29.89 -1.32
N LEU A 9 -5.07 28.80 -1.76
CA LEU A 9 -5.15 27.51 -1.07
C LEU A 9 -4.49 27.55 0.31
N LYS A 10 -3.31 28.19 0.43
CA LYS A 10 -2.64 28.42 1.71
C LYS A 10 -3.53 29.19 2.69
N LYS A 11 -4.25 30.21 2.20
CA LYS A 11 -5.17 31.01 3.02
C LYS A 11 -6.37 30.18 3.49
N ILE A 12 -6.97 29.37 2.61
CA ILE A 12 -8.10 28.49 2.94
C ILE A 12 -7.70 27.51 4.05
N ILE A 13 -6.58 26.80 3.88
CA ILE A 13 -6.05 25.84 4.85
C ILE A 13 -5.77 26.51 6.19
N LYS A 14 -5.11 27.68 6.18
CA LYS A 14 -4.82 28.44 7.40
C LYS A 14 -6.11 28.78 8.16
N LEU A 15 -7.10 29.34 7.48
CA LEU A 15 -8.37 29.72 8.08
C LEU A 15 -9.15 28.51 8.62
N SER A 16 -9.09 27.36 7.92
CA SER A 16 -9.71 26.12 8.36
C SER A 16 -9.09 25.61 9.67
N HIS A 17 -7.76 25.59 9.75
CA HIS A 17 -7.05 25.22 10.98
C HIS A 17 -7.36 26.18 12.13
N GLU A 18 -7.37 27.50 11.89
CA GLU A 18 -7.66 28.51 12.91
C GLU A 18 -9.10 28.36 13.44
N ARG A 19 -10.07 28.11 12.55
CA ARG A 19 -11.46 27.85 12.93
C ARG A 19 -11.59 26.61 13.80
N TYR A 20 -10.94 25.51 13.42
CA TYR A 20 -10.96 24.28 14.20
C TYR A 20 -10.34 24.49 15.57
N LEU A 21 -9.16 25.10 15.66
CA LEU A 21 -8.51 25.38 16.94
C LEU A 21 -9.37 26.28 17.85
N ALA A 22 -10.04 27.28 17.28
CA ALA A 22 -10.95 28.15 18.03
C ALA A 22 -12.22 27.44 18.53
N SER A 23 -12.58 26.28 17.98
CA SER A 23 -13.72 25.48 18.45
C SER A 23 -13.38 24.54 19.61
N LEU A 24 -12.11 24.42 19.99
CA LEU A 24 -11.66 23.52 21.04
C LEU A 24 -11.56 24.25 22.39
N THR A 25 -11.72 23.49 23.46
CA THR A 25 -11.44 23.96 24.83
C THR A 25 -9.94 24.11 25.06
N ALA A 26 -9.56 24.91 26.06
CA ALA A 26 -8.14 25.10 26.43
C ALA A 26 -7.43 23.79 26.79
N GLU A 27 -8.12 22.87 27.47
CA GLU A 27 -7.59 21.55 27.82
C GLU A 27 -7.32 20.70 26.57
N GLN A 28 -8.25 20.70 25.61
CA GLN A 28 -8.10 19.98 24.34
C GLN A 28 -6.94 20.50 23.49
N LEU A 29 -6.65 21.80 23.53
CA LEU A 29 -5.54 22.40 22.81
C LEU A 29 -4.17 21.90 23.32
N ILE A 30 -4.03 21.73 24.63
CA ILE A 30 -2.76 21.35 25.29
C ILE A 30 -2.44 19.87 25.11
N LEU A 31 -3.45 18.98 25.13
CA LEU A 31 -3.28 17.52 25.15
C LEU A 31 -2.39 16.95 24.02
N VAL A 32 -2.33 17.60 22.87
CA VAL A 32 -1.60 17.10 21.68
C VAL A 32 -0.68 18.13 21.04
N ASN A 33 -0.50 19.27 21.70
CA ASN A 33 0.21 20.41 21.11
C ASN A 33 -0.32 20.73 19.69
N LEU A 34 -1.65 20.81 19.57
CA LEU A 34 -2.37 20.83 18.28
C LEU A 34 -1.90 22.00 17.40
N GLU A 35 -1.68 23.16 17.99
CA GLU A 35 -1.20 24.35 17.28
C GLU A 35 0.11 24.12 16.53
N ASN A 36 1.10 23.51 17.20
CA ASN A 36 2.39 23.21 16.60
C ASN A 36 2.27 22.17 15.48
N ARG A 37 1.40 21.18 15.64
CA ARG A 37 1.17 20.15 14.61
C ARG A 37 0.48 20.71 13.38
N PHE A 38 -0.58 21.50 13.55
CA PHE A 38 -1.22 22.21 12.45
C PHE A 38 -0.26 23.19 11.78
N SER A 39 0.58 23.89 12.55
CA SER A 39 1.63 24.76 12.01
C SER A 39 2.62 24.00 11.13
N ARG A 40 3.07 22.81 11.58
CA ARG A 40 3.94 21.92 10.80
C ARG A 40 3.27 21.45 9.51
N ILE A 41 2.01 21.02 9.55
CA ILE A 41 1.25 20.63 8.36
C ILE A 41 1.14 21.79 7.38
N ARG A 42 0.81 23.01 7.85
CA ARG A 42 0.76 24.21 6.98
C ARG A 42 2.10 24.49 6.31
N LYS A 43 3.20 24.35 7.06
CA LYS A 43 4.55 24.52 6.50
C LYS A 43 4.82 23.49 5.41
N ASP A 44 4.56 22.21 5.69
CA ASP A 44 4.78 21.12 4.73
C ASP A 44 3.92 21.28 3.47
N VAL A 45 2.64 21.65 3.60
CA VAL A 45 1.77 21.96 2.46
C VAL A 45 2.29 23.17 1.69
N SER A 46 2.69 24.23 2.37
CA SER A 46 3.23 25.43 1.74
C SER A 46 4.50 25.15 0.94
N ASP A 47 5.36 24.26 1.44
CA ASP A 47 6.57 23.79 0.78
C ASP A 47 6.25 22.86 -0.39
N GLN A 48 5.25 21.97 -0.24
CA GLN A 48 4.76 21.12 -1.33
C GLN A 48 4.27 21.96 -2.51
N LEU A 49 3.44 22.97 -2.25
CA LEU A 49 2.88 23.87 -3.27
C LEU A 49 3.95 24.66 -4.03
N ARG A 50 5.17 24.77 -3.50
CA ARG A 50 6.30 25.40 -4.22
C ARG A 50 6.95 24.46 -5.22
N LYS A 51 6.72 23.15 -5.14
CA LYS A 51 7.31 22.15 -6.02
C LYS A 51 6.55 22.05 -7.33
N GLU A 52 7.26 21.64 -8.38
CA GLU A 52 6.68 21.28 -9.66
C GLU A 52 5.84 20.00 -9.52
N TYR A 53 4.62 20.02 -10.05
CA TYR A 53 3.71 18.87 -10.05
C TYR A 53 4.33 17.66 -10.74
N GLY A 54 4.15 16.48 -10.15
CA GLY A 54 4.61 15.20 -10.72
C GLY A 54 6.13 15.02 -10.82
N SER A 55 6.93 15.95 -10.29
CA SER A 55 8.40 15.81 -10.27
C SER A 55 8.84 14.84 -9.16
N GLU A 56 9.96 14.13 -9.37
CA GLU A 56 10.60 13.29 -8.34
C GLU A 56 10.85 14.06 -7.03
N ASN A 57 11.23 15.33 -7.14
CA ASN A 57 11.45 16.19 -5.98
C ASN A 57 10.16 16.57 -5.24
N SER A 58 9.01 16.55 -5.92
CA SER A 58 7.72 16.84 -5.30
C SER A 58 7.20 15.67 -4.47
N VAL A 59 7.48 14.42 -4.86
CA VAL A 59 7.03 13.25 -4.11
C VAL A 59 7.89 12.95 -2.88
N LYS A 60 9.12 13.45 -2.80
CA LYS A 60 10.01 13.30 -1.62
C LYS A 60 9.42 13.86 -0.32
N LEU A 61 8.54 14.87 -0.39
CA LEU A 61 7.91 15.48 0.79
C LEU A 61 6.59 14.80 1.20
N ILE A 62 5.97 14.05 0.28
CA ILE A 62 4.69 13.39 0.49
C ILE A 62 4.71 12.45 1.71
N PRO A 63 5.70 11.56 1.91
CA PRO A 63 5.69 10.68 3.06
C PRO A 63 5.61 11.43 4.40
N ARG A 64 6.38 12.51 4.56
CA ARG A 64 6.39 13.31 5.79
C ARG A 64 5.05 14.02 6.00
N LEU A 65 4.53 14.66 4.95
CA LEU A 65 3.26 15.36 5.02
C LEU A 65 2.10 14.40 5.33
N SER A 66 2.02 13.26 4.64
CA SER A 66 1.01 12.22 4.88
C SER A 66 1.09 11.64 6.28
N GLN A 67 2.31 11.39 6.81
CA GLN A 67 2.49 10.92 8.19
C GLN A 67 2.03 11.96 9.23
N ASN A 68 2.29 13.25 8.99
CA ASN A 68 1.85 14.31 9.89
C ASN A 68 0.31 14.42 9.91
N VAL A 69 -0.34 14.35 8.74
CA VAL A 69 -1.80 14.36 8.62
C VAL A 69 -2.41 13.12 9.27
N PHE A 70 -1.97 11.93 8.87
CA PHE A 70 -2.46 10.66 9.40
C PHE A 70 -2.28 10.55 10.92
N GLY A 71 -1.10 10.92 11.43
CA GLY A 71 -0.84 10.88 12.85
C GLY A 71 -1.72 11.85 13.65
N LEU A 72 -2.08 13.00 13.07
CA LEU A 72 -2.93 13.97 13.77
C LEU A 72 -4.40 13.48 13.77
N HIS A 73 -4.85 12.93 12.66
CA HIS A 73 -6.15 12.25 12.55
C HIS A 73 -6.28 11.10 13.56
N GLU A 74 -5.28 10.21 13.66
CA GLU A 74 -5.30 9.10 14.62
C GLU A 74 -5.29 9.57 16.08
N ASP A 75 -4.59 10.65 16.40
CA ASP A 75 -4.61 11.22 17.75
C ASP A 75 -5.96 11.85 18.08
N MET A 76 -6.63 12.51 17.13
CA MET A 76 -7.99 13.02 17.33
C MET A 76 -8.96 11.90 17.69
N ILE A 77 -8.88 10.76 16.99
CA ILE A 77 -9.71 9.58 17.31
C ILE A 77 -9.35 9.03 18.70
N ARG A 78 -8.06 8.79 18.95
CA ARG A 78 -7.58 8.18 20.21
C ARG A 78 -7.95 9.00 21.44
N LEU A 79 -7.95 10.32 21.31
CA LEU A 79 -8.24 11.27 22.39
C LEU A 79 -9.68 11.78 22.37
N SER A 80 -10.53 11.22 21.51
CA SER A 80 -11.95 11.59 21.37
C SER A 80 -12.16 13.10 21.16
N LEU A 81 -11.27 13.73 20.38
CA LEU A 81 -11.40 15.13 19.99
C LEU A 81 -12.42 15.26 18.84
N PRO A 82 -13.07 16.44 18.68
CA PRO A 82 -13.81 16.74 17.45
C PRO A 82 -12.94 16.50 16.23
N LEU A 83 -13.45 15.81 15.20
CA LEU A 83 -12.66 15.45 14.03
C LEU A 83 -12.45 16.67 13.12
N TYR A 84 -11.21 16.90 12.69
CA TYR A 84 -10.88 17.83 11.62
C TYR A 84 -10.79 17.08 10.29
N GLU A 85 -11.57 17.52 9.32
CA GLU A 85 -11.55 16.94 7.97
C GLU A 85 -10.40 17.58 7.18
N PHE A 86 -9.32 16.82 6.99
CA PHE A 86 -8.11 17.25 6.25
C PHE A 86 -8.32 17.33 4.73
N GLU A 87 -9.50 17.72 4.26
CA GLU A 87 -9.90 17.62 2.86
C GLU A 87 -8.93 18.33 1.92
N LYS A 88 -8.51 19.55 2.28
CA LYS A 88 -7.66 20.39 1.42
C LYS A 88 -6.21 19.95 1.43
N GLU A 89 -5.72 19.47 2.56
CA GLU A 89 -4.38 18.89 2.69
C GLU A 89 -4.29 17.59 1.87
N ILE A 90 -5.29 16.72 2.03
CA ILE A 90 -5.43 15.46 1.28
C ILE A 90 -5.57 15.74 -0.22
N GLU A 91 -6.35 16.74 -0.62
CA GLU A 91 -6.49 17.15 -2.02
C GLU A 91 -5.13 17.56 -2.62
N VAL A 92 -4.34 18.37 -1.92
CA VAL A 92 -2.98 18.75 -2.36
C VAL A 92 -2.11 17.51 -2.53
N ILE A 93 -2.08 16.63 -1.53
CA ILE A 93 -1.28 15.41 -1.55
C ILE A 93 -1.62 14.56 -2.77
N ASN A 94 -2.90 14.26 -2.99
CA ASN A 94 -3.33 13.39 -4.09
C ASN A 94 -3.03 14.00 -5.46
N ASN A 95 -3.25 15.30 -5.64
CA ASN A 95 -3.01 15.94 -6.94
C ASN A 95 -1.53 15.85 -7.38
N TYR A 96 -0.59 15.97 -6.44
CA TYR A 96 0.83 15.81 -6.75
C TYR A 96 1.20 14.37 -7.09
N ILE A 97 0.62 13.40 -6.38
CA ILE A 97 0.88 11.98 -6.60
C ILE A 97 0.26 11.52 -7.93
N ILE A 98 -0.96 11.93 -8.27
CA ILE A 98 -1.62 11.56 -9.54
C ILE A 98 -0.75 11.97 -10.73
N GLU A 99 -0.25 13.21 -10.76
CA GLU A 99 0.64 13.68 -11.83
C GLU A 99 1.95 12.88 -11.90
N PHE A 100 2.49 12.48 -10.76
CA PHE A 100 3.68 11.62 -10.69
C PHE A 100 3.38 10.23 -11.27
N LEU A 101 2.31 9.57 -10.79
CA LEU A 101 1.91 8.24 -11.23
C LEU A 101 1.50 8.21 -12.70
N GLU A 102 0.88 9.27 -13.22
CA GLU A 102 0.54 9.39 -14.63
C GLU A 102 1.79 9.38 -15.52
N ARG A 103 2.86 10.08 -15.10
CA ARG A 103 4.16 10.02 -15.79
C ARG A 103 4.73 8.61 -15.76
N LYS A 104 4.71 7.95 -14.60
CA LYS A 104 5.19 6.56 -14.45
C LYS A 104 4.39 5.60 -15.35
N ARG A 105 3.06 5.66 -15.30
CA ARG A 105 2.16 4.85 -16.13
C ARG A 105 2.44 5.03 -17.62
N LYS A 106 2.53 6.28 -18.10
CA LYS A 106 2.83 6.61 -19.51
C LYS A 106 4.20 6.12 -19.96
N SER A 107 5.18 6.11 -19.05
CA SER A 107 6.53 5.58 -19.34
C SER A 107 6.61 4.04 -19.31
N LYS A 108 5.49 3.33 -19.08
CA LYS A 108 5.46 1.89 -18.72
C LYS A 108 6.47 1.57 -17.63
N TYR A 109 6.22 2.31 -16.55
CA TYR A 109 7.13 2.69 -15.49
C TYR A 109 8.59 2.39 -15.78
N SER A 110 9.19 3.45 -16.34
CA SER A 110 10.62 3.58 -16.56
C SER A 110 11.24 2.52 -17.48
N GLY A 111 10.39 1.80 -18.24
CA GLY A 111 10.84 0.75 -19.15
C GLY A 111 11.14 -0.58 -18.46
N GLU A 112 10.79 -0.73 -17.19
CA GLU A 112 11.09 -1.92 -16.39
C GLU A 112 9.92 -2.93 -16.36
N CYS A 113 8.75 -2.56 -16.88
CA CYS A 113 7.58 -3.45 -16.90
C CYS A 113 7.28 -3.90 -18.33
N GLN A 114 7.20 -5.22 -18.55
CA GLN A 114 6.82 -5.79 -19.84
C GLN A 114 5.31 -5.64 -20.06
N TYR A 115 4.51 -5.94 -19.03
CA TYR A 115 3.06 -5.98 -19.12
C TYR A 115 2.40 -4.76 -18.46
N TYR A 116 1.24 -4.35 -19.01
CA TYR A 116 0.50 -3.22 -18.45
C TYR A 116 -0.09 -3.53 -17.07
N GLY A 117 -0.47 -4.79 -16.81
CA GLY A 117 -0.92 -5.25 -15.49
C GLY A 117 0.15 -5.07 -14.42
N GLU A 118 1.40 -5.43 -14.71
CA GLU A 118 2.55 -5.21 -13.84
C GLU A 118 2.80 -3.72 -13.59
N THR A 119 2.61 -2.87 -14.61
CA THR A 119 2.72 -1.42 -14.45
C THR A 119 1.70 -0.91 -13.43
N LEU A 120 0.46 -1.39 -13.51
CA LEU A 120 -0.60 -1.02 -12.55
C LEU A 120 -0.30 -1.55 -11.14
N LEU A 121 0.15 -2.81 -11.01
CA LEU A 121 0.57 -3.37 -9.72
C LEU A 121 1.69 -2.54 -9.09
N ASN A 122 2.71 -2.17 -9.85
CA ASN A 122 3.81 -1.34 -9.36
C ASN A 122 3.35 0.03 -8.87
N ILE A 123 2.37 0.64 -9.54
CA ILE A 123 1.76 1.91 -9.15
C ILE A 123 0.95 1.77 -7.85
N TYR A 124 0.19 0.69 -7.68
CA TYR A 124 -0.46 0.39 -6.39
C TYR A 124 0.55 0.22 -5.27
N LEU A 125 1.62 -0.54 -5.49
CA LEU A 125 2.67 -0.76 -4.48
C LEU A 125 3.41 0.54 -4.13
N ASP A 126 3.52 1.48 -5.07
CA ASP A 126 4.05 2.82 -4.76
C ASP A 126 3.15 3.56 -3.78
N ILE A 127 1.83 3.51 -3.98
CA ILE A 127 0.86 4.10 -3.07
C ILE A 127 0.86 3.41 -1.70
N PHE A 128 0.86 2.07 -1.67
CA PHE A 128 0.76 1.31 -0.43
C PHE A 128 2.04 1.39 0.40
N ILE A 129 3.22 1.36 -0.24
CA ILE A 129 4.50 1.12 0.44
C ILE A 129 5.51 2.23 0.15
N SER A 130 5.90 2.46 -1.10
CA SER A 130 7.03 3.37 -1.41
C SER A 130 6.79 4.81 -0.94
N LEU A 131 5.60 5.35 -1.20
CA LEU A 131 5.20 6.72 -0.86
C LEU A 131 4.82 6.88 0.61
N THR A 132 4.66 5.79 1.36
CA THR A 132 4.36 5.81 2.80
C THR A 132 5.58 5.48 3.66
N CYS A 133 6.60 4.84 3.06
CA CYS A 133 7.84 4.39 3.71
C CYS A 133 9.06 4.63 2.78
N PRO A 134 9.53 5.88 2.66
CA PRO A 134 10.67 6.22 1.82
C PRO A 134 11.91 5.47 2.29
N GLY A 135 12.64 4.89 1.34
CA GLY A 135 13.84 4.07 1.61
C GLY A 135 13.58 2.56 1.55
N THR A 136 12.32 2.12 1.43
CA THR A 136 12.02 0.71 1.13
C THR A 136 12.60 0.37 -0.24
N LEU A 137 13.59 -0.53 -0.28
CA LEU A 137 14.17 -1.00 -1.54
C LEU A 137 13.17 -1.90 -2.26
N ARG A 138 12.88 -1.56 -3.52
CA ARG A 138 12.13 -2.41 -4.45
C ARG A 138 13.08 -2.94 -5.51
N ASN A 139 13.10 -4.25 -5.67
CA ASN A 139 13.81 -4.91 -6.75
C ASN A 139 12.80 -5.48 -7.74
N ILE A 140 12.96 -5.17 -9.03
CA ILE A 140 12.18 -5.74 -10.13
C ILE A 140 12.97 -6.90 -10.75
N GLU A 141 12.29 -7.97 -11.17
CA GLU A 141 12.91 -9.19 -11.74
C GLU A 141 14.02 -9.78 -10.85
N HIS A 142 13.76 -9.83 -9.54
CA HIS A 142 14.75 -10.25 -8.56
C HIS A 142 15.00 -11.76 -8.61
N LYS A 143 16.27 -12.17 -8.73
CA LYS A 143 16.69 -13.59 -8.77
C LYS A 143 17.41 -13.99 -7.47
N PRO A 144 16.68 -14.30 -6.39
CA PRO A 144 17.30 -14.62 -5.11
C PRO A 144 18.04 -15.96 -5.18
N GLY A 145 19.20 -16.06 -4.54
CA GLY A 145 20.06 -17.25 -4.61
C GLY A 145 19.44 -18.54 -4.06
N TYR A 146 18.39 -18.46 -3.25
CA TYR A 146 17.67 -19.62 -2.73
C TYR A 146 16.62 -20.18 -3.71
N LEU A 147 16.25 -19.42 -4.75
CA LEU A 147 15.17 -19.77 -5.66
C LEU A 147 15.75 -20.38 -6.95
N VAL A 148 16.14 -21.64 -6.86
CA VAL A 148 16.79 -22.38 -7.95
C VAL A 148 15.86 -23.48 -8.43
N ASN A 149 15.62 -23.57 -9.74
CA ASN A 149 14.89 -24.67 -10.33
C ASN A 149 15.66 -25.98 -10.11
N PRO A 150 15.08 -26.98 -9.42
CA PRO A 150 15.80 -28.21 -9.08
C PRO A 150 16.09 -29.08 -10.31
N LYS A 151 15.31 -28.95 -11.38
CA LYS A 151 15.47 -29.72 -12.63
C LYS A 151 16.59 -29.13 -13.50
N SER A 152 16.67 -27.80 -13.63
CA SER A 152 17.61 -27.13 -14.55
C SER A 152 18.81 -26.47 -13.88
N GLY A 153 18.80 -26.28 -12.55
CA GLY A 153 19.82 -25.52 -11.82
C GLY A 153 19.79 -24.01 -12.06
N GLN A 154 18.82 -23.51 -12.83
CA GLN A 154 18.71 -22.08 -13.14
C GLN A 154 18.02 -21.31 -12.02
N LEU A 155 18.48 -20.07 -11.78
CA LEU A 155 17.79 -19.15 -10.89
C LEU A 155 16.44 -18.76 -11.48
N LEU A 156 15.40 -18.84 -10.66
CA LEU A 156 14.09 -18.29 -10.97
C LEU A 156 14.01 -16.85 -10.47
N GLU A 157 13.16 -16.06 -11.12
CA GLU A 157 12.90 -14.66 -10.76
C GLU A 157 11.62 -14.50 -9.95
N LEU A 158 11.53 -13.36 -9.29
CA LEU A 158 10.34 -12.80 -8.67
C LEU A 158 10.12 -11.42 -9.29
N ASP A 159 8.91 -11.13 -9.76
CA ASP A 159 8.66 -9.89 -10.51
C ASP A 159 8.93 -8.65 -9.68
N ILE A 160 8.52 -8.67 -8.41
CA ILE A 160 8.75 -7.57 -7.47
C ILE A 160 9.14 -8.13 -6.11
N SER A 161 10.21 -7.60 -5.52
CA SER A 161 10.63 -7.91 -4.15
C SER A 161 10.75 -6.64 -3.31
N LEU A 162 10.19 -6.69 -2.10
CA LEU A 162 10.23 -5.63 -1.08
C LEU A 162 10.90 -6.18 0.18
N GLU A 163 12.21 -5.98 0.28
CA GLU A 163 13.02 -6.69 1.26
C GLU A 163 12.68 -6.33 2.71
N ASP A 164 12.41 -5.06 3.00
CA ASP A 164 12.10 -4.57 4.36
C ASP A 164 10.88 -5.25 4.98
N PHE A 165 9.94 -5.67 4.14
CA PHE A 165 8.73 -6.36 4.55
C PHE A 165 8.81 -7.87 4.31
N LYS A 166 9.89 -8.34 3.66
CA LYS A 166 10.08 -9.72 3.20
C LYS A 166 8.85 -10.21 2.42
N LEU A 167 8.37 -9.34 1.53
CA LEU A 167 7.28 -9.60 0.59
C LEU A 167 7.85 -9.72 -0.81
N ALA A 168 7.24 -10.58 -1.61
CA ALA A 168 7.44 -10.64 -3.04
C ALA A 168 6.09 -10.75 -3.74
N PHE A 169 6.04 -10.32 -5.00
CA PHE A 169 4.85 -10.38 -5.84
C PHE A 169 5.18 -11.05 -7.15
N GLU A 170 4.23 -11.83 -7.65
CA GLU A 170 4.28 -12.46 -8.96
C GLU A 170 2.98 -12.13 -9.69
N PHE A 171 3.09 -11.58 -10.90
CA PHE A 171 1.96 -11.23 -11.73
C PHE A 171 1.59 -12.40 -12.66
N GLN A 172 0.46 -13.05 -12.38
CA GLN A 172 0.04 -14.25 -13.08
C GLN A 172 -0.94 -13.95 -14.22
N GLY A 173 -0.49 -14.20 -15.45
CA GLY A 173 -1.34 -14.25 -16.65
C GLY A 173 -2.07 -15.58 -16.81
N GLU A 174 -2.82 -15.74 -17.90
CA GLU A 174 -3.68 -16.91 -18.13
C GLU A 174 -2.94 -18.26 -18.18
N THR A 175 -1.70 -18.27 -18.65
CA THR A 175 -0.91 -19.53 -18.79
C THR A 175 -0.64 -20.19 -17.44
N HIS A 176 -0.54 -19.40 -16.36
CA HIS A 176 -0.34 -19.90 -15.00
C HIS A 176 -1.51 -20.76 -14.46
N TYR A 177 -2.64 -20.79 -15.18
CA TYR A 177 -3.83 -21.56 -14.82
C TYR A 177 -4.13 -22.68 -15.82
N THR A 178 -3.42 -22.73 -16.94
CA THR A 178 -3.71 -23.64 -18.06
C THR A 178 -2.52 -24.50 -18.47
N ASP A 179 -1.29 -24.08 -18.15
CA ASP A 179 -0.07 -24.87 -18.36
C ASP A 179 0.41 -25.50 -17.04
N GLU A 180 0.45 -26.84 -17.01
CA GLU A 180 0.92 -27.62 -15.87
C GLU A 180 2.35 -27.24 -15.43
N LYS A 181 3.22 -26.86 -16.37
CA LYS A 181 4.61 -26.48 -16.05
C LYS A 181 4.68 -25.17 -15.29
N ASP A 182 3.85 -24.19 -15.68
CA ASP A 182 3.77 -22.91 -14.97
C ASP A 182 3.13 -23.11 -13.60
N MET A 183 2.10 -23.94 -13.49
CA MET A 183 1.47 -24.30 -12.22
C MET A 183 2.45 -25.01 -11.24
N GLU A 184 3.25 -25.97 -11.73
CA GLU A 184 4.31 -26.62 -10.94
C GLU A 184 5.34 -25.59 -10.47
N LYS A 185 5.77 -24.69 -11.36
CA LYS A 185 6.76 -23.65 -11.06
C LYS A 185 6.25 -22.68 -9.99
N ASP A 186 5.00 -22.27 -10.08
CA ASP A 186 4.37 -21.35 -9.12
C ASP A 186 4.23 -21.98 -7.74
N SER A 187 3.79 -23.24 -7.67
CA SER A 187 3.74 -24.00 -6.42
C SER A 187 5.12 -24.11 -5.77
N PHE A 188 6.14 -24.44 -6.57
CA PHE A 188 7.52 -24.47 -6.10
C PHE A 188 8.00 -23.11 -5.57
N LYS A 189 7.70 -22.01 -6.28
CA LYS A 189 8.06 -20.65 -5.85
C LYS A 189 7.43 -20.29 -4.50
N LEU A 190 6.14 -20.59 -4.33
CA LEU A 190 5.40 -20.35 -3.09
C LEU A 190 6.05 -21.06 -1.90
N GLU A 191 6.34 -22.36 -2.04
CA GLU A 191 6.98 -23.14 -0.98
C GLU A 191 8.40 -22.66 -0.67
N GLN A 192 9.23 -22.42 -1.68
CA GLN A 192 10.62 -21.99 -1.46
C GLN A 192 10.69 -20.62 -0.82
N CYS A 193 9.83 -19.68 -1.23
CA CYS A 193 9.74 -18.39 -0.58
C CYS A 193 9.36 -18.55 0.90
N ALA A 194 8.34 -19.36 1.20
CA ALA A 194 7.92 -19.62 2.58
C ALA A 194 9.04 -20.20 3.45
N ARG A 195 9.77 -21.21 2.94
CA ARG A 195 10.94 -21.81 3.63
C ARG A 195 12.04 -20.78 3.91
N ASN A 196 12.19 -19.78 3.03
CA ASN A 196 13.11 -18.66 3.18
C ASN A 196 12.50 -17.44 3.88
N LYS A 197 11.32 -17.62 4.49
CA LYS A 197 10.60 -16.59 5.26
C LYS A 197 10.22 -15.39 4.38
N VAL A 198 10.06 -15.56 3.07
CA VAL A 198 9.53 -14.55 2.16
C VAL A 198 8.08 -14.90 1.86
N ILE A 199 7.19 -13.91 1.97
CA ILE A 199 5.78 -14.09 1.66
C ILE A 199 5.61 -13.73 0.19
N LEU A 200 5.47 -14.74 -0.67
CA LEU A 200 5.15 -14.54 -2.08
C LEU A 200 3.63 -14.36 -2.22
N ILE A 201 3.24 -13.27 -2.87
CA ILE A 201 1.86 -12.86 -3.09
C ILE A 201 1.59 -12.90 -4.61
N PRO A 202 0.99 -13.98 -5.11
CA PRO A 202 0.50 -14.03 -6.47
C PRO A 202 -0.63 -13.01 -6.68
N VAL A 203 -0.59 -12.31 -7.81
CA VAL A 203 -1.58 -11.30 -8.20
C VAL A 203 -1.95 -11.53 -9.65
N ASN A 204 -3.22 -11.50 -9.98
CA ASN A 204 -3.67 -11.51 -11.37
C ASN A 204 -4.54 -10.28 -11.70
N ILE A 205 -5.04 -10.22 -12.95
CA ILE A 205 -5.82 -9.07 -13.41
C ILE A 205 -7.13 -8.89 -12.63
N PHE A 206 -7.81 -9.97 -12.22
CA PHE A 206 -9.03 -9.90 -11.41
C PHE A 206 -8.81 -9.15 -10.09
N GLN A 207 -7.61 -9.30 -9.51
CA GLN A 207 -7.25 -8.70 -8.23
C GLN A 207 -6.75 -7.26 -8.34
N LEU A 208 -6.63 -6.67 -9.54
CA LEU A 208 -6.18 -5.29 -9.73
C LEU A 208 -7.27 -4.27 -9.33
N ASN A 209 -7.50 -4.17 -8.04
CA ASN A 209 -8.34 -3.16 -7.41
C ASN A 209 -7.73 -2.77 -6.06
N SER A 210 -7.86 -1.51 -5.67
CA SER A 210 -7.28 -1.00 -4.43
C SER A 210 -7.75 -1.78 -3.20
N VAL A 211 -9.05 -2.02 -3.06
CA VAL A 211 -9.63 -2.77 -1.92
C VAL A 211 -9.12 -4.21 -1.93
N THR A 212 -9.26 -4.88 -3.06
CA THR A 212 -8.85 -6.28 -3.22
C THR A 212 -7.35 -6.48 -2.99
N LEU A 213 -6.48 -5.60 -3.49
CA LEU A 213 -5.03 -5.69 -3.26
C LEU A 213 -4.67 -5.41 -1.81
N MET A 214 -5.31 -4.44 -1.16
CA MET A 214 -5.06 -4.17 0.26
C MET A 214 -5.38 -5.40 1.10
N GLU A 215 -6.54 -6.01 0.88
CA GLU A 215 -6.98 -7.25 1.53
C GLU A 215 -6.03 -8.41 1.22
N LEU A 216 -5.71 -8.61 -0.06
CA LEU A 216 -4.79 -9.64 -0.51
C LEU A 216 -3.45 -9.56 0.24
N ILE A 217 -2.85 -8.36 0.31
CA ILE A 217 -1.54 -8.17 0.94
C ILE A 217 -1.61 -8.47 2.44
N VAL A 218 -2.55 -7.86 3.16
CA VAL A 218 -2.58 -8.00 4.63
C VAL A 218 -3.01 -9.39 5.06
N ASN A 219 -3.94 -10.02 4.34
CA ASN A 219 -4.36 -11.38 4.64
C ASN A 219 -3.26 -12.40 4.28
N SER A 220 -2.52 -12.19 3.18
CA SER A 220 -1.33 -13.01 2.88
C SER A 220 -0.30 -12.98 4.01
N ILE A 221 -0.05 -11.81 4.60
CA ILE A 221 0.89 -11.71 5.73
C ILE A 221 0.29 -12.34 6.98
N LYS A 222 -0.96 -12.00 7.34
CA LYS A 222 -1.70 -12.55 8.49
C LYS A 222 -1.65 -14.07 8.50
N ASP A 223 -1.97 -14.69 7.37
CA ASP A 223 -2.09 -16.14 7.24
C ASP A 223 -0.72 -16.81 7.26
N ALA A 224 0.27 -16.22 6.56
CA ALA A 224 1.63 -16.76 6.54
C ALA A 224 2.29 -16.78 7.93
N ILE A 225 2.02 -15.77 8.76
CA ILE A 225 2.51 -15.73 10.15
C ILE A 225 1.50 -16.21 11.18
N ALA A 226 0.34 -16.75 10.78
CA ALA A 226 -0.63 -17.39 11.67
C ALA A 226 -1.11 -16.52 12.84
N ILE A 227 -1.53 -15.27 12.60
CA ILE A 227 -2.03 -14.38 13.67
C ILE A 227 -3.52 -14.11 13.57
N HIS A 228 -4.26 -15.00 12.91
CA HIS A 228 -5.70 -14.85 12.70
C HIS A 228 -6.46 -14.86 14.02
N SER A 229 -6.24 -15.87 14.86
CA SER A 229 -6.87 -16.00 16.19
C SER A 229 -6.61 -14.77 17.06
N LYS A 230 -5.36 -14.26 17.07
CA LYS A 230 -4.97 -13.06 17.82
C LYS A 230 -5.74 -11.82 17.38
N ILE A 231 -5.95 -11.65 16.07
CA ILE A 231 -6.71 -10.53 15.52
C ILE A 231 -8.22 -10.70 15.81
N ALA A 232 -8.74 -11.92 15.70
CA ALA A 232 -10.14 -12.26 15.98
C ALA A 232 -10.47 -12.19 17.49
N GLY A 233 -9.46 -12.30 18.37
CA GLY A 233 -9.64 -12.39 19.83
C GLY A 233 -9.91 -13.81 20.31
N GLU A 234 -9.51 -14.81 19.53
CA GLU A 234 -9.65 -16.23 19.84
C GLU A 234 -8.38 -16.77 20.53
N SER A 235 -8.56 -17.71 21.46
CA SER A 235 -7.46 -18.33 22.22
C SER A 235 -7.03 -19.66 21.60
N ILE A 236 -6.74 -19.67 20.30
CA ILE A 236 -6.31 -20.86 19.55
C ILE A 236 -4.84 -20.71 19.17
N ALA A 237 -4.07 -21.79 19.29
CA ALA A 237 -2.69 -21.81 18.83
C ALA A 237 -2.67 -21.97 17.30
N ASP A 238 -2.47 -20.87 16.58
CA ASP A 238 -2.32 -20.90 15.13
C ASP A 238 -0.91 -21.41 14.76
N GLN A 239 -0.83 -22.37 13.83
CA GLN A 239 0.42 -22.78 13.18
C GLN A 239 0.44 -22.29 11.75
N GLY A 240 1.42 -21.43 11.45
CA GLY A 240 1.61 -20.85 10.11
C GLY A 240 2.87 -21.40 9.43
N PRO A 241 2.97 -21.24 8.10
CA PRO A 241 4.14 -21.68 7.35
C PRO A 241 5.41 -20.89 7.71
N ILE A 242 5.29 -19.71 8.33
CA ILE A 242 6.42 -18.88 8.74
C ILE A 242 6.38 -18.67 10.27
N PRO A 243 7.52 -18.85 10.98
CA PRO A 243 7.59 -18.64 12.42
C PRO A 243 7.22 -17.21 12.84
N GLN A 244 6.37 -17.12 13.87
CA GLN A 244 6.09 -15.86 14.55
C GLN A 244 7.31 -15.40 15.35
N THR A 245 7.88 -14.27 14.93
CA THR A 245 8.93 -13.58 15.68
C THR A 245 8.48 -12.16 15.98
N HIS A 246 9.02 -11.55 17.03
CA HIS A 246 8.71 -10.15 17.37
C HIS A 246 8.97 -9.20 16.19
N HIS A 247 10.10 -9.39 15.50
CA HIS A 247 10.44 -8.61 14.30
C HIS A 247 9.36 -8.73 13.21
N ARG A 248 8.84 -9.93 12.94
CA ARG A 248 7.79 -10.15 11.94
C ARG A 248 6.48 -9.48 12.30
N LEU A 249 6.09 -9.56 13.57
CA LEU A 249 4.90 -8.87 14.05
C LEU A 249 5.05 -7.35 13.90
N MET A 250 6.23 -6.80 14.19
CA MET A 250 6.51 -5.38 13.98
C MET A 250 6.50 -4.99 12.50
N SER A 251 7.10 -5.79 11.61
CA SER A 251 7.02 -5.59 10.16
C SER A 251 5.58 -5.62 9.65
N PHE A 252 4.76 -6.55 10.15
CA PHE A 252 3.35 -6.64 9.80
C PHE A 252 2.56 -5.42 10.29
N LYS A 253 2.70 -5.02 11.57
CA LYS A 253 2.10 -3.80 12.10
C LYS A 253 2.48 -2.57 11.27
N LYS A 254 3.75 -2.46 10.88
CA LYS A 254 4.24 -1.40 10.00
C LYS A 254 3.55 -1.46 8.64
N ALA A 255 3.48 -2.62 7.99
CA ALA A 255 2.81 -2.80 6.70
C ALA A 255 1.32 -2.40 6.77
N CYS A 256 0.57 -2.91 7.75
CA CYS A 256 -0.84 -2.55 7.95
C CYS A 256 -1.03 -1.06 8.19
N GLN A 257 -0.18 -0.43 9.01
CA GLN A 257 -0.25 1.03 9.20
C GLN A 257 -0.02 1.79 7.89
N ARG A 258 0.93 1.35 7.06
CA ARG A 258 1.22 1.98 5.77
C ARG A 258 0.06 1.85 4.79
N ILE A 259 -0.51 0.66 4.67
CA ILE A 259 -1.64 0.39 3.79
C ILE A 259 -2.89 1.13 4.27
N TYR A 260 -3.16 1.15 5.58
CA TYR A 260 -4.29 1.89 6.13
C TYR A 260 -4.14 3.41 5.96
N LEU A 261 -2.93 3.95 6.13
CA LEU A 261 -2.62 5.34 5.80
C LEU A 261 -2.93 5.62 4.33
N ALA A 262 -2.53 4.74 3.41
CA ALA A 262 -2.83 4.90 1.99
C ALA A 262 -4.34 4.91 1.71
N LYS A 263 -5.11 4.01 2.35
CA LYS A 263 -6.59 4.01 2.28
C LYS A 263 -7.19 5.37 2.65
N LEU A 264 -6.71 5.98 3.74
CA LEU A 264 -7.27 7.24 4.24
C LEU A 264 -6.78 8.48 3.48
N ILE A 265 -5.48 8.55 3.19
CA ILE A 265 -4.84 9.77 2.69
C ILE A 265 -4.75 9.78 1.16
N PHE A 266 -4.66 8.62 0.50
CA PHE A 266 -4.42 8.51 -0.94
C PHE A 266 -5.66 8.00 -1.69
N SER A 267 -6.85 8.18 -1.13
CA SER A 267 -8.11 7.65 -1.69
C SER A 267 -8.38 8.11 -3.13
N LYS A 268 -8.11 9.37 -3.48
CA LYS A 268 -8.28 9.86 -4.86
C LYS A 268 -7.27 9.24 -5.82
N CYS A 269 -6.04 9.02 -5.37
CA CYS A 269 -5.05 8.27 -6.17
C CYS A 269 -5.52 6.84 -6.41
N LEU A 270 -6.02 6.15 -5.38
CA LEU A 270 -6.51 4.78 -5.50
C LEU A 270 -7.67 4.67 -6.49
N ILE A 271 -8.68 5.55 -6.37
CA ILE A 271 -9.80 5.63 -7.33
C ILE A 271 -9.29 5.85 -8.75
N TRP A 272 -8.33 6.76 -8.92
CA TRP A 272 -7.73 7.04 -10.22
C TRP A 272 -7.04 5.81 -10.81
N ILE A 273 -6.30 5.01 -10.02
CA ILE A 273 -5.69 3.75 -10.50
C ILE A 273 -6.77 2.71 -10.81
N ASP A 274 -7.78 2.57 -9.94
CA ASP A 274 -8.90 1.64 -10.09
C ASP A 274 -9.61 1.82 -11.44
N GLU A 275 -9.81 3.06 -11.89
CA GLU A 275 -10.40 3.34 -13.20
C GLU A 275 -9.57 2.79 -14.37
N TYR A 276 -8.23 2.86 -14.30
CA TYR A 276 -7.37 2.26 -15.34
C TYR A 276 -7.34 0.75 -15.24
N ALA A 277 -7.34 0.20 -14.03
CA ALA A 277 -7.36 -1.23 -13.81
C ALA A 277 -8.66 -1.86 -14.31
N LEU A 278 -9.82 -1.27 -14.00
CA LEU A 278 -11.12 -1.71 -14.50
C LEU A 278 -11.14 -1.78 -16.04
N ARG A 279 -10.73 -0.69 -16.70
CA ARG A 279 -10.63 -0.65 -18.17
C ARG A 279 -9.69 -1.74 -18.70
N PHE A 280 -8.55 -1.95 -18.04
CA PHE A 280 -7.62 -2.99 -18.45
C PHE A 280 -8.23 -4.38 -18.32
N VAL A 281 -8.81 -4.72 -17.17
CA VAL A 281 -9.48 -6.01 -16.93
C VAL A 281 -10.56 -6.27 -17.97
N ASP A 282 -11.41 -5.27 -18.26
CA ASP A 282 -12.47 -5.41 -19.26
C ASP A 282 -11.93 -5.71 -20.65
N THR A 283 -10.81 -5.08 -21.05
CA THR A 283 -10.17 -5.38 -22.35
C THR A 283 -9.47 -6.73 -22.41
N GLN A 284 -9.05 -7.27 -21.25
CA GLN A 284 -8.32 -8.54 -21.17
C GLN A 284 -9.23 -9.75 -20.93
N ARG A 285 -10.46 -9.54 -20.47
CA ARG A 285 -11.38 -10.59 -20.00
C ARG A 285 -11.56 -11.75 -20.98
N SER A 286 -11.73 -11.44 -22.27
CA SER A 286 -11.95 -12.48 -23.30
C SER A 286 -10.71 -13.32 -23.61
N ARG A 287 -9.51 -12.76 -23.41
CA ARG A 287 -8.23 -13.44 -23.65
C ARG A 287 -7.72 -14.17 -22.41
N ASN A 288 -8.23 -13.79 -21.25
CA ASN A 288 -7.77 -14.22 -19.94
C ASN A 288 -8.96 -14.63 -19.05
N PRO A 289 -9.79 -15.61 -19.47
CA PRO A 289 -11.06 -15.91 -18.82
C PRO A 289 -10.92 -16.37 -17.37
N ILE A 290 -9.87 -17.12 -17.01
CA ILE A 290 -9.64 -17.57 -15.63
C ILE A 290 -9.08 -16.41 -14.81
N SER A 291 -7.96 -15.84 -15.23
CA SER A 291 -7.28 -14.79 -14.46
C SER A 291 -8.05 -13.47 -14.34
N SER A 292 -9.13 -13.28 -15.12
CA SER A 292 -10.09 -12.17 -14.99
C SER A 292 -11.34 -12.48 -14.16
N SER A 293 -11.51 -13.72 -13.69
CA SER A 293 -12.71 -14.13 -12.95
C SER A 293 -12.44 -14.86 -11.64
N SER A 294 -11.19 -15.31 -11.42
CA SER A 294 -10.76 -15.96 -10.19
C SER A 294 -9.51 -15.30 -9.62
N GLU A 295 -9.30 -15.45 -8.32
CA GLU A 295 -8.11 -14.93 -7.64
C GLU A 295 -6.90 -15.84 -7.88
N ALA A 296 -5.71 -15.24 -7.94
CA ALA A 296 -4.46 -15.97 -7.90
C ALA A 296 -4.32 -16.73 -6.56
N PRO A 297 -3.88 -18.00 -6.58
CA PRO A 297 -3.80 -18.82 -5.38
C PRO A 297 -2.69 -18.34 -4.43
N ARG A 298 -3.06 -18.03 -3.18
CA ARG A 298 -2.10 -17.76 -2.10
C ARG A 298 -1.52 -19.06 -1.53
N LEU A 299 -0.37 -18.96 -0.85
CA LEU A 299 0.21 -20.08 -0.09
C LEU A 299 -0.77 -20.68 0.92
N VAL A 300 -1.47 -19.82 1.65
CA VAL A 300 -2.52 -20.20 2.59
C VAL A 300 -3.74 -19.35 2.25
N LYS A 301 -4.85 -20.00 1.90
CA LYS A 301 -6.15 -19.35 1.71
C LYS A 301 -7.09 -19.79 2.82
N ILE A 302 -7.45 -18.86 3.69
CA ILE A 302 -8.48 -19.05 4.71
C ILE A 302 -9.72 -18.25 4.26
N ASN A 303 -10.92 -18.83 4.37
CA ASN A 303 -12.18 -18.18 3.96
C ASN A 303 -12.64 -17.05 4.92
N SER A 304 -11.69 -16.38 5.56
CA SER A 304 -11.91 -15.38 6.60
C SER A 304 -10.97 -14.19 6.40
N ASP A 305 -10.91 -13.70 5.16
CA ASP A 305 -10.20 -12.49 4.84
C ASP A 305 -10.87 -11.30 5.55
N MET A 306 -10.03 -10.44 6.11
CA MET A 306 -10.45 -9.27 6.86
C MET A 306 -10.01 -8.01 6.11
N ASP A 307 -10.82 -6.96 6.20
CA ASP A 307 -10.45 -5.68 5.62
C ASP A 307 -9.29 -5.04 6.40
N ILE A 308 -8.56 -4.14 5.72
CA ILE A 308 -7.39 -3.46 6.28
C ILE A 308 -7.69 -2.69 7.57
N GLU A 309 -8.86 -2.09 7.70
CA GLU A 309 -9.22 -1.27 8.84
C GLU A 309 -9.48 -2.13 10.07
N TYR A 310 -10.22 -3.23 9.90
CA TYR A 310 -10.43 -4.21 10.96
C TYR A 310 -9.09 -4.72 11.51
N ILE A 311 -8.19 -5.15 10.62
CA ILE A 311 -6.85 -5.61 11.01
C ILE A 311 -6.07 -4.52 11.73
N TYR A 312 -5.98 -3.31 11.15
CA TYR A 312 -5.21 -2.21 11.74
C TYR A 312 -5.69 -1.80 13.13
N ARG A 313 -7.02 -1.74 13.34
CA ARG A 313 -7.61 -1.36 14.63
C ARG A 313 -7.34 -2.42 15.71
N ARG A 314 -7.42 -3.71 15.35
CA ARG A 314 -7.17 -4.85 16.26
C ARG A 314 -5.69 -5.09 16.55
N LEU A 315 -4.80 -4.78 15.61
CA LEU A 315 -3.35 -4.91 15.81
C LEU A 315 -2.77 -4.04 16.94
N LYS A 316 -3.52 -3.04 17.42
CA LYS A 316 -3.15 -2.26 18.62
C LYS A 316 -3.26 -3.09 19.91
N MET A 317 -4.01 -4.20 19.88
CA MET A 317 -4.27 -5.09 21.01
C MET A 317 -3.39 -6.36 21.00
N VAL A 318 -2.81 -6.69 19.84
CA VAL A 318 -1.88 -7.81 19.62
C VAL A 318 -0.45 -7.36 19.86
#